data_AF-A0A8C9YTG2-F1
#
_entry.id   AF-A0A8C9YTG2-F1
#
_cell.length_a   1.000
_cell.length_b   1.000
_cell.length_c   1.000
_cell.angle_alpha   90.00
_cell.angle_beta   90.00
_cell.angle_gamma   90.00
#
_symmetry.space_group_name_H-M   'P 1'
#
loop_
_entity.id
_entity.type
_entity.pdbx_description
1 polymer ?
#
loop_
_entity_poly.entity_id
_entity_poly.type
_entity_poly.pdbx_seq_one_letter_code
_entity_poly.pdbx_strand_id
1 'polypeptide(L)'
;MAPVLFLLVFLSGAASDPIVVTVNPGDDVTLSCQAADSSISVVKWSRPDLEPDTVLFYSDGRLDPDNQNPSFKDRVELVDRDLKDGNVSLILKNVNRHDTGTYTCGVKTGDTDPIRTITTIRTIRTVHLQVPERGSEDRNSSPGGRDGGLAAGVLVVLVLVAAAVGGVLMYRRRQKKRPGPPAASPDLTVTVYPGDDVILPCQAAGSSIRTLKWTREDLDPDTVLLYRDGDLKLDHQHPDFKDRVELVDRDLKDGDVSLILKNVSRHDTGTYECRVKTDDSDLIRTIRIICLQVKDLTVVTVDPGDDVILPCQAAGSSIRAVKWTKRDLKPTDNVLLYRDGHLETDDQNPSFKDRVELVDRDLEDGDVSLKLMNVNRHDAGIYECRVASGDSFRFIRILRLQVPEPAVPVMITPLLEVSSMD
;
A
#
# COMPACT_ATOMS: atom_id res chain seq x y z
N MET A 1 -11.62 67.35 -12.36
CA MET A 1 -10.83 66.16 -11.95
C MET A 1 -11.07 65.95 -10.47
N ALA A 2 -11.86 64.94 -10.11
CA ALA A 2 -12.09 64.50 -8.74
C ALA A 2 -11.69 63.02 -8.67
N PRO A 3 -10.94 62.56 -7.63
CA PRO A 3 -10.51 61.18 -7.57
C PRO A 3 -11.63 60.31 -7.00
N VAL A 4 -11.93 59.21 -7.67
CA VAL A 4 -12.83 58.17 -7.18
C VAL A 4 -12.05 57.28 -6.22
N LEU A 5 -12.39 57.34 -4.93
CA LEU A 5 -11.82 56.50 -3.89
C LEU A 5 -12.46 55.10 -3.97
N PHE A 6 -11.72 54.12 -4.49
CA PHE A 6 -12.14 52.72 -4.48
C PHE A 6 -12.02 52.17 -3.06
N LEU A 7 -13.15 51.99 -2.38
CA LEU A 7 -13.21 51.27 -1.11
C LEU A 7 -13.08 49.76 -1.38
N LEU A 8 -11.91 49.20 -1.13
CA LEU A 8 -11.70 47.74 -1.10
C LEU A 8 -12.37 47.19 0.16
N VAL A 9 -13.54 46.59 -0.01
CA VAL A 9 -14.19 45.78 1.02
C VAL A 9 -13.43 44.45 1.11
N PHE A 10 -12.57 44.31 2.12
CA PHE A 10 -12.01 43.03 2.49
C PHE A 10 -13.13 42.19 3.13
N LEU A 11 -13.65 41.21 2.39
CA LEU A 11 -14.43 40.11 2.96
C LEU A 11 -13.47 39.27 3.82
N SER A 12 -13.36 39.62 5.10
CA SER A 12 -12.75 38.74 6.10
C SER A 12 -13.64 37.52 6.24
N GLY A 13 -13.23 36.40 5.64
CA GLY A 13 -13.82 35.10 5.93
C GLY A 13 -13.66 34.82 7.42
N ALA A 14 -14.77 34.71 8.15
CA ALA A 14 -14.76 34.32 9.54
C ALA A 14 -14.18 32.89 9.65
N ALA A 15 -12.93 32.78 10.08
CA ALA A 15 -12.37 31.52 10.54
C ALA A 15 -13.17 31.10 11.78
N SER A 16 -13.79 29.93 11.74
CA SER A 16 -14.49 29.36 12.88
C SER A 16 -13.45 29.05 13.96
N ASP A 17 -13.63 29.57 15.17
CA ASP A 17 -12.73 29.25 16.28
C ASP A 17 -12.66 27.73 16.50
N PRO A 18 -11.46 27.16 16.69
CA PRO A 18 -11.29 25.73 16.92
C PRO A 18 -11.92 25.34 18.26
N ILE A 19 -12.74 24.28 18.27
CA ILE A 19 -13.38 23.77 19.48
C ILE A 19 -12.31 23.08 20.33
N VAL A 20 -12.01 23.64 21.51
CA VAL A 20 -11.04 23.08 22.45
C VAL A 20 -11.76 22.27 23.52
N VAL A 21 -11.35 21.02 23.72
CA VAL A 21 -11.84 20.13 24.78
C VAL A 21 -10.70 19.85 25.74
N THR A 22 -10.86 20.15 27.04
CA THR A 22 -9.87 19.85 28.08
C THR A 22 -10.34 18.66 28.90
N VAL A 23 -9.48 17.65 29.10
CA VAL A 23 -9.79 16.44 29.89
C VAL A 23 -8.61 16.06 30.78
N ASN A 24 -8.89 15.53 31.97
CA ASN A 24 -7.84 15.09 32.89
C ASN A 24 -7.24 13.75 32.46
N PRO A 25 -5.95 13.50 32.73
CA PRO A 25 -5.34 12.20 32.48
C PRO A 25 -6.01 11.07 33.27
N GLY A 26 -6.47 10.04 32.55
CA GLY A 26 -7.13 8.84 33.06
C GLY A 26 -8.64 8.79 32.79
N ASP A 27 -9.27 9.93 32.46
CA ASP A 27 -10.70 10.02 32.20
C ASP A 27 -11.03 9.61 30.75
N ASP A 28 -12.28 9.25 30.50
CA ASP A 28 -12.82 9.07 29.14
C ASP A 28 -13.35 10.42 28.63
N VAL A 29 -13.21 10.68 27.31
CA VAL A 29 -13.71 11.92 26.68
C VAL A 29 -14.59 11.60 25.48
N THR A 30 -15.66 12.37 25.29
CA THR A 30 -16.49 12.33 24.10
C THR A 30 -16.19 13.51 23.19
N LEU A 31 -15.54 13.26 22.06
CA LEU A 31 -15.36 14.25 21.00
C LEU A 31 -16.66 14.33 20.20
N SER A 32 -17.45 15.36 20.50
CA SER A 32 -18.77 15.53 19.90
C SER A 32 -18.66 15.78 18.39
N CYS A 33 -19.47 15.11 17.58
CA CYS A 33 -19.60 15.37 16.15
C CYS A 33 -21.01 14.98 15.67
N GLN A 34 -21.69 15.93 15.05
CA GLN A 34 -23.08 15.81 14.62
C GLN A 34 -23.14 16.09 13.12
N ALA A 35 -23.54 15.08 12.34
CA ALA A 35 -23.82 15.26 10.92
C ALA A 35 -25.23 15.84 10.74
N ALA A 36 -25.40 16.64 9.69
CA ALA A 36 -26.72 17.14 9.29
C ALA A 36 -27.56 16.06 8.59
N ASP A 37 -26.89 15.05 8.04
CA ASP A 37 -27.48 14.02 7.21
C ASP A 37 -27.75 12.75 8.05
N SER A 38 -28.90 12.12 7.84
CA SER A 38 -29.30 10.87 8.53
C SER A 38 -28.92 9.60 7.78
N SER A 39 -28.46 9.72 6.53
CA SER A 39 -28.09 8.61 5.64
C SER A 39 -26.58 8.33 5.66
N ILE A 40 -25.94 8.35 6.84
CA ILE A 40 -24.48 8.15 6.94
C ILE A 40 -24.12 6.69 6.65
N SER A 41 -23.20 6.48 5.71
CA SER A 41 -22.65 5.17 5.34
C SER A 41 -21.25 4.92 5.90
N VAL A 42 -20.46 5.98 6.12
CA VAL A 42 -19.10 5.89 6.68
C VAL A 42 -18.85 7.01 7.69
N VAL A 43 -18.16 6.69 8.78
CA VAL A 43 -17.60 7.65 9.75
C VAL A 43 -16.10 7.40 9.89
N LYS A 44 -15.28 8.44 9.69
CA LYS A 44 -13.83 8.41 9.97
C LYS A 44 -13.49 9.49 10.98
N TRP A 45 -12.81 9.11 12.05
CA TRP A 45 -12.07 10.02 12.92
C TRP A 45 -10.58 9.87 12.63
N SER A 46 -9.87 10.97 12.44
CA SER A 46 -8.43 10.99 12.17
C SER A 46 -7.67 12.04 12.98
N ARG A 47 -6.37 11.82 13.10
CA ARG A 47 -5.34 12.66 13.71
C ARG A 47 -4.28 12.93 12.63
N PRO A 48 -4.36 14.07 11.91
CA PRO A 48 -3.50 14.33 10.75
C PRO A 48 -2.00 14.42 11.08
N ASP A 49 -1.64 14.58 12.34
CA ASP A 49 -0.28 14.63 12.85
C ASP A 49 0.35 13.25 13.13
N LEU A 50 -0.39 12.16 12.91
CA LEU A 50 0.05 10.79 13.18
C LEU A 50 0.10 9.93 11.91
N GLU A 51 0.93 8.89 11.92
CA GLU A 51 0.99 7.86 10.89
C GLU A 51 0.94 6.46 11.56
N PRO A 52 -0.09 5.63 11.30
CA PRO A 52 -1.30 5.94 10.53
C PRO A 52 -2.14 7.08 11.14
N ASP A 53 -2.88 7.83 10.33
CA ASP A 53 -3.68 8.98 10.76
C ASP A 53 -5.02 8.58 11.41
N THR A 54 -5.44 7.32 11.24
CA THR A 54 -6.81 6.92 11.51
C THR A 54 -7.00 6.56 12.98
N VAL A 55 -7.89 7.29 13.66
CA VAL A 55 -8.27 7.04 15.06
C VAL A 55 -9.38 6.00 15.12
N LEU A 56 -10.42 6.17 14.30
CA LEU A 56 -11.54 5.24 14.19
C LEU A 56 -12.10 5.28 12.76
N PHE A 57 -12.31 4.11 12.16
CA PHE A 57 -13.01 3.98 10.89
C PHE A 57 -14.21 3.04 11.05
N TYR A 58 -15.40 3.51 10.69
CA TYR A 58 -16.65 2.76 10.79
C TYR A 58 -17.39 2.80 9.47
N SER A 59 -17.60 1.63 8.87
CA SER A 59 -18.29 1.42 7.60
C SER A 59 -19.10 0.12 7.68
N ASP A 60 -20.18 0.02 6.90
CA ASP A 60 -20.96 -1.23 6.76
C ASP A 60 -21.35 -1.89 8.11
N GLY A 61 -21.66 -1.06 9.11
CA GLY A 61 -22.08 -1.49 10.45
C GLY A 61 -20.96 -2.10 11.32
N ARG A 62 -19.68 -1.91 10.97
CA ARG A 62 -18.53 -2.45 11.73
C ARG A 62 -17.38 -1.45 11.82
N LEU A 63 -16.57 -1.63 12.86
CA LEU A 63 -15.27 -0.95 12.97
C LEU A 63 -14.25 -1.70 12.13
N ASP A 64 -13.47 -0.95 11.35
CA ASP A 64 -12.35 -1.46 10.57
C ASP A 64 -11.02 -1.17 11.30
N PRO A 65 -10.30 -2.19 11.77
CA PRO A 65 -9.05 -2.02 12.49
C PRO A 65 -7.80 -1.94 11.58
N ASP A 66 -7.90 -2.21 10.28
CA ASP A 66 -6.74 -2.58 9.45
C ASP A 66 -5.69 -1.45 9.33
N ASN A 67 -6.13 -0.19 9.36
CA ASN A 67 -5.27 1.00 9.37
C ASN A 67 -5.42 1.87 10.63
N GLN A 68 -5.98 1.31 11.71
CA GLN A 68 -6.14 2.06 12.96
C GLN A 68 -4.79 2.33 13.62
N ASN A 69 -4.52 3.58 13.98
CA ASN A 69 -3.31 3.94 14.69
C ASN A 69 -3.22 3.15 16.03
N PRO A 70 -2.09 2.46 16.29
CA PRO A 70 -1.96 1.56 17.45
C PRO A 70 -2.26 2.22 18.80
N SER A 71 -2.06 3.53 18.94
CA SER A 71 -2.30 4.27 20.19
C SER A 71 -3.77 4.35 20.58
N PHE A 72 -4.69 4.14 19.62
CA PHE A 72 -6.14 4.22 19.82
C PHE A 72 -6.83 2.86 19.83
N LYS A 73 -6.08 1.79 19.55
CA LYS A 73 -6.62 0.42 19.53
C LYS A 73 -7.24 0.06 20.88
N ASP A 74 -8.44 -0.51 20.83
CA ASP A 74 -9.26 -0.88 22.00
C ASP A 74 -9.65 0.28 22.94
N ARG A 75 -9.33 1.52 22.58
CA ARG A 75 -9.60 2.74 23.37
C ARG A 75 -10.68 3.63 22.76
N VAL A 76 -11.22 3.30 21.58
CA VAL A 76 -12.19 4.16 20.89
C VAL A 76 -13.46 3.43 20.49
N GLU A 77 -14.59 4.15 20.54
CA GLU A 77 -15.86 3.71 19.96
C GLU A 77 -16.77 4.89 19.62
N LEU A 78 -17.79 4.68 18.77
CA LEU A 78 -18.81 5.67 18.51
C LEU A 78 -19.87 5.68 19.63
N VAL A 79 -20.39 6.88 19.94
CA VAL A 79 -21.51 7.06 20.87
C VAL A 79 -22.75 6.33 20.38
N ASP A 80 -23.07 6.46 19.10
CA ASP A 80 -24.17 5.74 18.44
C ASP A 80 -23.62 4.99 17.22
N ARG A 81 -23.86 3.66 17.19
CA ARG A 81 -23.44 2.79 16.08
C ARG A 81 -24.54 2.60 15.04
N ASP A 82 -25.77 2.98 15.37
CA ASP A 82 -26.90 2.93 14.44
C ASP A 82 -26.86 4.11 13.46
N LEU A 83 -26.17 5.21 13.82
CA LEU A 83 -25.96 6.43 13.02
C LEU A 83 -27.27 7.16 12.60
N LYS A 84 -28.43 6.71 13.09
CA LYS A 84 -29.76 7.15 12.63
C LYS A 84 -30.04 8.61 12.97
N ASP A 85 -29.47 9.07 14.07
CA ASP A 85 -29.70 10.43 14.58
C ASP A 85 -28.57 11.39 14.18
N GLY A 86 -27.68 10.99 13.26
CA GLY A 86 -26.55 11.81 12.80
C GLY A 86 -25.43 12.01 13.84
N ASN A 87 -25.55 11.38 15.02
CA ASN A 87 -24.55 11.47 16.08
C ASN A 87 -23.38 10.53 15.81
N VAL A 88 -22.26 11.09 15.35
CA VAL A 88 -21.04 10.38 14.99
C VAL A 88 -19.90 10.67 15.97
N SER A 89 -20.27 11.04 17.20
CA SER A 89 -19.32 11.41 18.25
C SER A 89 -18.43 10.24 18.65
N LEU A 90 -17.15 10.53 18.91
CA LEU A 90 -16.14 9.55 19.31
C LEU A 90 -16.00 9.54 20.83
N ILE A 91 -16.07 8.37 21.45
CA ILE A 91 -15.62 8.13 22.82
C ILE A 91 -14.16 7.68 22.75
N LEU A 92 -13.25 8.38 23.42
CA LEU A 92 -11.87 8.00 23.63
C LEU A 92 -11.64 7.69 25.12
N LYS A 93 -11.17 6.48 25.40
CA LYS A 93 -11.05 5.92 26.75
C LYS A 93 -9.66 6.07 27.33
N ASN A 94 -9.60 6.24 28.66
CA ASN A 94 -8.36 6.31 29.44
C ASN A 94 -7.37 7.31 28.81
N VAL A 95 -7.78 8.57 28.68
CA VAL A 95 -7.03 9.62 27.99
C VAL A 95 -5.70 9.89 28.71
N ASN A 96 -4.62 10.10 27.96
CA ASN A 96 -3.31 10.44 28.48
C ASN A 96 -2.71 11.64 27.72
N ARG A 97 -1.60 12.18 28.23
CA ARG A 97 -0.96 13.40 27.68
C ARG A 97 -0.63 13.32 26.18
N HIS A 98 -0.32 12.12 25.67
CA HIS A 98 0.03 11.90 24.26
C HIS A 98 -1.19 11.93 23.34
N ASP A 99 -2.40 11.88 23.89
CA ASP A 99 -3.63 12.07 23.12
C ASP A 99 -3.93 13.55 22.84
N THR A 100 -3.14 14.50 23.38
CA THR A 100 -3.26 15.91 23.02
C THR A 100 -3.05 16.11 21.52
N GLY A 101 -3.94 16.85 20.85
CA GLY A 101 -3.81 17.18 19.43
C GLY A 101 -5.14 17.40 18.71
N THR A 102 -5.10 17.44 17.38
CA THR A 102 -6.22 17.88 16.53
C THR A 102 -6.91 16.71 15.85
N TYR A 103 -8.14 16.42 16.25
CA TYR A 103 -8.97 15.35 15.74
C TYR A 103 -9.95 15.87 14.67
N THR A 104 -10.04 15.17 13.55
CA THR A 104 -10.99 15.48 12.47
C THR A 104 -12.03 14.39 12.34
N CYS A 105 -13.30 14.79 12.36
CA CYS A 105 -14.47 13.96 12.14
C CYS A 105 -14.94 14.13 10.69
N GLY A 106 -15.02 13.03 9.95
CA GLY A 106 -15.52 13.01 8.60
C GLY A 106 -16.62 11.97 8.40
N VAL A 107 -17.60 12.29 7.55
CA VAL A 107 -18.70 11.39 7.22
C VAL A 107 -18.86 11.25 5.71
N LYS A 108 -19.39 10.11 5.29
CA LYS A 108 -19.91 9.90 3.93
C LYS A 108 -21.38 9.56 4.04
N THR A 109 -22.22 10.28 3.30
CA THR A 109 -23.64 9.98 3.19
C THR A 109 -23.90 9.09 1.99
N GLY A 110 -24.76 8.09 2.16
CA GLY A 110 -25.30 7.31 1.06
C GLY A 110 -26.55 8.02 0.56
N ASP A 111 -26.45 8.79 -0.52
CA ASP A 111 -27.67 9.28 -1.17
C ASP A 111 -27.67 9.19 -2.70
N THR A 112 -28.90 8.99 -3.17
CA THR A 112 -29.38 8.57 -4.47
C THR A 112 -29.53 9.71 -5.49
N ASP A 113 -28.47 10.48 -5.74
CA ASP A 113 -28.51 11.56 -6.74
C ASP A 113 -27.51 11.32 -7.89
N PRO A 114 -27.95 11.14 -9.16
CA PRO A 114 -27.12 10.57 -10.23
C PRO A 114 -26.09 11.54 -10.84
N ILE A 115 -26.03 12.79 -10.35
CA ILE A 115 -25.32 13.89 -11.04
C ILE A 115 -24.20 14.52 -10.19
N ARG A 116 -23.94 14.06 -8.95
CA ARG A 116 -22.77 14.54 -8.18
C ARG A 116 -22.04 13.46 -7.37
N THR A 117 -20.69 13.55 -7.46
CA THR A 117 -19.63 13.10 -6.54
C THR A 117 -19.25 11.61 -6.47
N ILE A 118 -18.25 11.23 -7.27
CA ILE A 118 -17.15 10.40 -6.76
C ILE A 118 -16.24 11.35 -5.97
N THR A 119 -16.45 11.55 -4.66
CA THR A 119 -15.42 12.18 -3.80
C THR A 119 -15.68 11.99 -2.30
N THR A 120 -14.62 11.56 -1.61
CA THR A 120 -14.16 11.95 -0.27
C THR A 120 -15.13 11.92 0.92
N ILE A 121 -14.73 11.17 1.95
CA ILE A 121 -15.22 11.38 3.32
C ILE A 121 -15.09 12.87 3.64
N ARG A 122 -16.21 13.55 3.83
CA ARG A 122 -16.24 15.01 4.06
C ARG A 122 -15.94 15.27 5.51
N THR A 123 -14.85 15.98 5.80
CA THR A 123 -14.60 16.49 7.16
C THR A 123 -15.68 17.50 7.54
N ILE A 124 -16.41 17.20 8.62
CA ILE A 124 -17.54 18.02 9.09
C ILE A 124 -17.24 18.71 10.42
N ARG A 125 -16.24 18.24 11.16
CA ARG A 125 -15.84 18.85 12.43
C ARG A 125 -14.37 18.62 12.73
N THR A 126 -13.76 19.60 13.36
CA THR A 126 -12.40 19.53 13.89
C THR A 126 -12.46 19.86 15.38
N VAL A 127 -11.79 19.06 16.20
CA VAL A 127 -11.75 19.18 17.67
C VAL A 127 -10.31 19.18 18.13
N HIS A 128 -9.91 20.16 18.92
CA HIS A 128 -8.60 20.21 19.55
C HIS A 128 -8.68 19.69 20.98
N LEU A 129 -8.08 18.54 21.25
CA LEU A 129 -8.05 17.91 22.58
C LEU A 129 -6.81 18.37 23.34
N GLN A 130 -6.99 18.87 24.55
CA GLN A 130 -5.93 19.27 25.48
C GLN A 130 -5.99 18.41 26.75
N VAL A 131 -4.85 17.82 27.11
CA VAL A 131 -4.72 17.00 28.31
C VAL A 131 -3.65 17.64 29.21
N PRO A 132 -4.03 18.38 30.27
CA PRO A 132 -3.09 19.09 31.12
C PRO A 132 -2.11 18.13 31.80
N GLU A 133 -0.86 18.57 31.99
CA GLU A 133 0.03 17.90 32.93
C GLU A 133 -0.56 18.00 34.32
N ARG A 134 -0.54 16.91 35.09
CA ARG A 134 -0.91 16.97 36.51
C ARG A 134 0.04 17.96 37.17
N GLY A 135 -0.47 19.15 37.48
CA GLY A 135 0.20 20.07 38.38
C GLY A 135 0.58 19.32 39.64
N SER A 136 1.84 19.45 40.04
CA SER A 136 2.26 19.16 41.40
C SER A 136 1.55 20.14 42.33
N GLU A 137 0.28 19.88 42.65
CA GLU A 137 -0.38 20.57 43.75
C GLU A 137 -0.06 19.83 45.04
N ASP A 138 0.53 20.61 45.93
CA ASP A 138 0.98 20.23 47.25
C ASP A 138 -0.11 19.50 48.03
N ARG A 139 0.32 18.40 48.65
CA ARG A 139 -0.42 17.71 49.69
C ARG A 139 -0.65 18.69 50.83
N ASN A 140 -1.87 19.17 51.00
CA ASN A 140 -2.46 19.32 52.33
C ASN A 140 -3.96 19.59 52.26
N SER A 141 -4.75 18.58 52.59
CA SER A 141 -6.05 18.74 53.24
C SER A 141 -6.41 17.44 53.95
N SER A 142 -6.47 17.48 55.28
CA SER A 142 -6.91 16.39 56.15
C SER A 142 -8.43 16.14 56.03
N PRO A 143 -8.93 14.95 56.43
CA PRO A 143 -10.30 14.53 56.17
C PRO A 143 -11.26 14.84 57.32
N GLY A 144 -12.49 15.22 56.96
CA GLY A 144 -13.72 15.03 57.73
C GLY A 144 -14.83 14.78 56.71
N GLY A 145 -15.79 13.87 56.84
CA GLY A 145 -16.31 13.07 57.94
C GLY A 145 -17.84 12.98 57.74
N ARG A 146 -18.40 11.75 57.78
CA ARG A 146 -19.84 11.36 57.95
C ARG A 146 -20.84 11.77 56.84
N ASP A 147 -21.93 11.06 56.51
CA ASP A 147 -22.71 9.94 57.05
C ASP A 147 -23.69 9.46 55.93
N GLY A 148 -24.30 8.26 56.09
CA GLY A 148 -25.67 7.98 55.58
C GLY A 148 -25.83 7.05 54.37
N GLY A 149 -26.31 5.82 54.59
CA GLY A 149 -26.53 4.81 53.55
C GLY A 149 -27.93 4.76 52.91
N LEU A 150 -28.13 3.78 52.01
CA LEU A 150 -29.41 3.16 51.64
C LEU A 150 -29.14 1.88 50.82
N ALA A 151 -29.27 0.71 51.45
CA ALA A 151 -29.09 -0.61 50.86
C ALA A 151 -30.44 -1.36 50.84
N ALA A 152 -31.04 -1.47 49.64
CA ALA A 152 -32.08 -2.48 49.35
C ALA A 152 -32.35 -2.63 47.83
N GLY A 153 -32.08 -1.62 47.00
CA GLY A 153 -32.30 -1.70 45.54
C GLY A 153 -31.14 -2.31 44.72
N VAL A 154 -29.92 -2.29 45.27
CA VAL A 154 -28.69 -2.60 44.51
C VAL A 154 -28.54 -4.10 44.21
N LEU A 155 -29.03 -4.98 45.10
CA LEU A 155 -28.79 -6.43 44.96
C LEU A 155 -29.61 -7.07 43.84
N VAL A 156 -30.85 -6.59 43.60
CA VAL A 156 -31.73 -7.13 42.55
C VAL A 156 -31.25 -6.72 41.16
N VAL A 157 -30.77 -5.48 41.04
CA VAL A 157 -30.19 -4.96 39.79
C VAL A 157 -28.92 -5.73 39.42
N LEU A 158 -28.05 -6.02 40.39
CA LEU A 158 -26.81 -6.77 40.14
C LEU A 158 -27.07 -8.20 39.62
N VAL A 159 -28.10 -8.89 40.12
CA VAL A 159 -28.44 -10.25 39.67
C VAL A 159 -29.00 -10.25 38.24
N LEU A 160 -29.86 -9.29 37.90
CA LEU A 160 -30.40 -9.16 36.53
C LEU A 160 -29.32 -8.79 35.52
N VAL A 161 -28.39 -7.90 35.89
CA VAL A 161 -27.23 -7.55 35.07
C VAL A 161 -26.33 -8.77 34.86
N ALA A 162 -26.04 -9.55 35.89
CA ALA A 162 -25.23 -10.76 35.76
C ALA A 162 -25.86 -11.81 34.83
N ALA A 163 -27.18 -12.02 34.91
CA ALA A 163 -27.90 -12.93 34.02
C ALA A 163 -27.90 -12.44 32.56
N ALA A 164 -28.10 -11.14 32.34
CA ALA A 164 -28.03 -10.53 31.00
C ALA A 164 -26.61 -10.63 30.41
N VAL A 165 -25.58 -10.33 31.20
CA VAL A 165 -24.18 -10.47 30.80
C VAL A 165 -23.85 -11.93 30.47
N GLY A 166 -24.30 -12.88 31.29
CA GLY A 166 -24.15 -14.31 31.02
C GLY A 166 -24.81 -14.75 29.70
N GLY A 167 -26.04 -14.27 29.44
CA GLY A 167 -26.77 -14.53 28.19
C GLY A 167 -26.07 -13.92 26.96
N VAL A 168 -25.58 -12.69 27.07
CA VAL A 168 -24.83 -12.00 26.00
C VAL A 168 -23.49 -12.71 25.74
N LEU A 169 -22.78 -13.17 26.77
CA LEU A 169 -21.53 -13.91 26.61
C LEU A 169 -21.76 -15.28 25.96
N MET A 170 -22.82 -16.00 26.33
CA MET A 170 -23.23 -17.25 25.67
C MET A 170 -23.62 -17.03 24.20
N TYR A 171 -24.36 -15.96 23.91
CA TYR A 171 -24.75 -15.58 22.55
C TYR A 171 -23.53 -15.20 21.69
N ARG A 172 -22.61 -14.38 22.21
CA ARG A 172 -21.35 -14.01 21.54
C ARG A 172 -20.44 -15.20 21.27
N ARG A 173 -20.40 -16.18 22.18
CA ARG A 173 -19.66 -17.45 21.96
C ARG A 173 -20.28 -18.30 20.84
N ARG A 174 -21.59 -18.20 20.59
CA ARG A 174 -22.25 -18.87 19.45
C ARG A 174 -22.01 -18.13 18.13
N GLN A 175 -21.91 -16.80 18.12
CA GLN A 175 -21.59 -16.03 16.90
C GLN A 175 -20.12 -16.19 16.46
N LYS A 176 -19.16 -16.29 17.40
CA LYS A 176 -17.73 -16.52 17.07
C LYS A 176 -17.42 -17.87 16.37
N LYS A 177 -18.41 -18.76 16.23
CA LYS A 177 -18.24 -20.07 15.56
C LYS A 177 -18.78 -20.14 14.13
N ARG A 178 -19.29 -19.04 13.54
CA ARG A 178 -19.65 -19.01 12.12
C ARG A 178 -18.47 -18.51 11.28
N PRO A 179 -17.86 -19.33 10.43
CA PRO A 179 -16.86 -18.85 9.48
C PRO A 179 -17.55 -17.88 8.49
N GLY A 180 -16.94 -16.72 8.26
CA GLY A 180 -17.38 -15.78 7.22
C GLY A 180 -17.09 -16.33 5.81
N PRO A 181 -17.70 -15.75 4.76
CA PRO A 181 -17.44 -16.15 3.38
C PRO A 181 -15.96 -15.89 3.03
N PRO A 182 -15.32 -16.74 2.21
CA PRO A 182 -13.94 -16.52 1.80
C PRO A 182 -13.81 -15.26 0.95
N ALA A 183 -12.71 -14.52 1.13
CA ALA A 183 -12.30 -13.42 0.27
C ALA A 183 -12.26 -13.90 -1.20
N ALA A 184 -12.75 -13.08 -2.13
CA ALA A 184 -12.73 -13.40 -3.55
C ALA A 184 -11.30 -13.72 -4.01
N SER A 185 -11.11 -14.90 -4.60
CA SER A 185 -9.81 -15.34 -5.10
C SER A 185 -9.42 -14.57 -6.37
N PRO A 186 -8.16 -14.16 -6.55
CA PRO A 186 -7.73 -13.44 -7.76
C PRO A 186 -7.82 -14.35 -9.00
N ASP A 187 -8.23 -13.78 -10.13
CA ASP A 187 -8.38 -14.50 -11.40
C ASP A 187 -7.03 -14.84 -12.04
N LEU A 188 -6.01 -14.01 -11.79
CA LEU A 188 -4.67 -14.13 -12.36
C LEU A 188 -3.61 -13.67 -11.36
N THR A 189 -2.47 -14.37 -11.31
CA THR A 189 -1.26 -13.88 -10.62
C THR A 189 -0.17 -13.61 -11.65
N VAL A 190 0.38 -12.40 -11.64
CA VAL A 190 1.49 -11.98 -12.50
C VAL A 190 2.73 -11.79 -11.62
N THR A 191 3.84 -12.45 -11.94
CA THR A 191 5.11 -12.30 -11.21
C THR A 191 6.12 -11.56 -12.07
N VAL A 192 6.71 -10.50 -11.53
CA VAL A 192 7.72 -9.66 -12.19
C VAL A 192 8.84 -9.27 -11.23
N TYR A 193 9.86 -8.59 -11.74
CA TYR A 193 11.03 -8.17 -10.96
C TYR A 193 11.22 -6.66 -11.00
N PRO A 194 11.87 -6.05 -9.98
CA PRO A 194 12.11 -4.62 -9.94
C PRO A 194 12.79 -4.09 -11.21
N GLY A 195 12.21 -3.03 -11.77
CA GLY A 195 12.65 -2.39 -13.01
C GLY A 195 11.95 -2.89 -14.28
N ASP A 196 11.15 -3.96 -14.20
CA ASP A 196 10.37 -4.44 -15.34
C ASP A 196 9.20 -3.50 -15.67
N ASP A 197 8.81 -3.48 -16.94
CA ASP A 197 7.50 -3.00 -17.37
C ASP A 197 6.56 -4.21 -17.46
N VAL A 198 5.36 -4.11 -16.89
CA VAL A 198 4.39 -5.21 -16.83
C VAL A 198 3.09 -4.82 -17.48
N ILE A 199 2.51 -5.75 -18.24
CA ILE A 199 1.13 -5.65 -18.72
C ILE A 199 0.23 -6.43 -17.77
N LEU A 200 -0.76 -5.76 -17.19
CA LEU A 200 -1.85 -6.37 -16.45
C LEU A 200 -3.02 -6.61 -17.43
N PRO A 201 -3.21 -7.84 -17.92
CA PRO A 201 -4.13 -8.09 -19.03
C PRO A 201 -5.58 -8.00 -18.58
N CYS A 202 -6.41 -7.24 -19.29
CA CYS A 202 -7.85 -7.19 -19.07
C CYS A 202 -8.60 -7.01 -20.39
N GLN A 203 -9.51 -7.94 -20.67
CA GLN A 203 -10.32 -7.94 -21.89
C GLN A 203 -11.79 -7.74 -21.52
N ALA A 204 -12.38 -6.62 -21.92
CA ALA A 204 -13.80 -6.33 -21.72
C ALA A 204 -14.62 -6.81 -22.91
N ALA A 205 -15.81 -7.37 -22.64
CA ALA A 205 -16.78 -7.70 -23.68
C ALA A 205 -17.62 -6.46 -24.00
N GLY A 206 -17.37 -5.82 -25.15
CA GLY A 206 -18.11 -4.66 -25.62
C GLY A 206 -17.20 -3.60 -26.26
N SER A 207 -17.66 -2.97 -27.34
CA SER A 207 -16.91 -1.98 -28.12
C SER A 207 -17.11 -0.53 -27.68
N SER A 208 -17.92 -0.29 -26.64
CA SER A 208 -18.35 1.03 -26.20
C SER A 208 -18.02 1.28 -24.72
N ILE A 209 -16.71 1.31 -24.41
CA ILE A 209 -16.22 1.56 -23.05
C ILE A 209 -16.27 3.06 -22.74
N ARG A 210 -17.14 3.46 -21.81
CA ARG A 210 -17.30 4.85 -21.38
C ARG A 210 -16.42 5.23 -20.20
N THR A 211 -16.20 4.28 -19.29
CA THR A 211 -15.28 4.47 -18.17
C THR A 211 -14.50 3.18 -17.92
N LEU A 212 -13.18 3.32 -17.80
CA LEU A 212 -12.27 2.28 -17.35
C LEU A 212 -11.58 2.75 -16.08
N LYS A 213 -11.54 1.89 -15.09
CA LYS A 213 -10.84 2.09 -13.82
C LYS A 213 -9.93 0.90 -13.55
N TRP A 214 -8.69 1.21 -13.25
CA TRP A 214 -7.79 0.31 -12.54
C TRP A 214 -7.68 0.80 -11.11
N THR A 215 -7.94 -0.09 -10.15
CA THR A 215 -7.92 0.23 -8.71
C THR A 215 -7.06 -0.75 -7.92
N ARG A 216 -6.50 -0.28 -6.80
CA ARG A 216 -5.81 -1.08 -5.78
C ARG A 216 -6.44 -0.73 -4.43
N GLU A 217 -7.24 -1.64 -3.88
CA GLU A 217 -8.10 -1.36 -2.72
C GLU A 217 -7.31 -1.06 -1.43
N ASP A 218 -6.05 -1.48 -1.38
CA ASP A 218 -5.14 -1.24 -0.26
C ASP A 218 -4.51 0.17 -0.25
N LEU A 219 -4.87 1.04 -1.21
CA LEU A 219 -4.36 2.41 -1.29
C LEU A 219 -5.42 3.47 -1.08
N ASP A 220 -4.94 4.64 -0.64
CA ASP A 220 -5.69 5.88 -0.60
C ASP A 220 -4.87 7.01 -1.27
N PRO A 221 -5.29 7.52 -2.44
CA PRO A 221 -6.46 7.10 -3.21
C PRO A 221 -6.25 5.71 -3.88
N ASP A 222 -7.33 4.94 -4.02
CA ASP A 222 -7.31 3.58 -4.59
C ASP A 222 -7.07 3.54 -6.12
N THR A 223 -7.06 4.69 -6.78
CA THR A 223 -7.12 4.78 -8.23
C THR A 223 -5.73 4.72 -8.86
N VAL A 224 -5.47 3.64 -9.60
CA VAL A 224 -4.23 3.43 -10.36
C VAL A 224 -4.29 4.16 -11.70
N LEU A 225 -5.40 3.99 -12.44
CA LEU A 225 -5.67 4.66 -13.70
C LEU A 225 -7.18 4.86 -13.85
N LEU A 226 -7.58 6.06 -14.28
CA LEU A 226 -8.96 6.35 -14.66
C LEU A 226 -8.99 6.89 -16.10
N TYR A 227 -9.74 6.22 -16.96
CA TYR A 227 -10.06 6.69 -18.30
C TYR A 227 -11.57 6.91 -18.41
N ARG A 228 -11.98 8.09 -18.86
CA ARG A 228 -13.40 8.45 -18.96
C ARG A 228 -13.63 9.47 -20.08
N ASP A 229 -14.66 9.23 -20.87
CA ASP A 229 -15.14 10.14 -21.92
C ASP A 229 -14.04 10.56 -22.91
N GLY A 230 -13.13 9.63 -23.26
CA GLY A 230 -12.06 9.86 -24.24
C GLY A 230 -10.71 10.28 -23.66
N ASP A 231 -10.62 10.57 -22.36
CA ASP A 231 -9.40 11.06 -21.73
C ASP A 231 -9.01 10.29 -20.48
N LEU A 232 -7.70 10.24 -20.23
CA LEU A 232 -7.14 9.89 -18.92
C LEU A 232 -7.42 11.01 -17.92
N LYS A 233 -8.01 10.66 -16.78
CA LYS A 233 -8.25 11.59 -15.67
C LYS A 233 -7.18 11.37 -14.62
N LEU A 234 -6.36 12.38 -14.41
CA LEU A 234 -5.26 12.38 -13.44
C LEU A 234 -5.72 12.82 -12.05
N ASP A 235 -6.91 13.42 -11.96
CA ASP A 235 -7.52 13.85 -10.71
C ASP A 235 -7.82 12.60 -9.86
N HIS A 236 -7.21 12.54 -8.67
CA HIS A 236 -7.28 11.41 -7.73
C HIS A 236 -6.48 10.15 -8.12
N GLN A 237 -5.59 10.23 -9.11
CA GLN A 237 -4.62 9.15 -9.34
C GLN A 237 -3.65 9.04 -8.15
N HIS A 238 -3.39 7.82 -7.70
CA HIS A 238 -2.43 7.59 -6.62
C HIS A 238 -1.03 8.06 -7.05
N PRO A 239 -0.30 8.81 -6.18
CA PRO A 239 1.00 9.37 -6.52
C PRO A 239 2.01 8.36 -7.07
N ASP A 240 2.04 7.13 -6.51
CA ASP A 240 2.99 6.08 -6.90
C ASP A 240 2.83 5.59 -8.36
N PHE A 241 1.67 5.82 -8.99
CA PHE A 241 1.41 5.40 -10.37
C PHE A 241 1.48 6.55 -11.37
N LYS A 242 1.69 7.78 -10.90
CA LYS A 242 1.79 8.95 -11.77
C LYS A 242 2.97 8.77 -12.73
N ASP A 243 2.73 9.05 -14.01
CA ASP A 243 3.71 8.93 -15.12
C ASP A 243 4.25 7.51 -15.37
N ARG A 244 3.73 6.50 -14.65
CA ARG A 244 4.17 5.10 -14.74
C ARG A 244 3.14 4.19 -15.37
N VAL A 245 1.92 4.65 -15.61
CA VAL A 245 0.86 3.82 -16.18
C VAL A 245 0.38 4.32 -17.54
N GLU A 246 0.06 3.38 -18.42
CA GLU A 246 -0.56 3.64 -19.71
C GLU A 246 -1.47 2.48 -20.13
N LEU A 247 -2.33 2.72 -21.11
CA LEU A 247 -3.19 1.68 -21.69
C LEU A 247 -2.48 1.06 -22.89
N VAL A 248 -2.59 -0.26 -23.04
CA VAL A 248 -2.09 -0.99 -24.22
C VAL A 248 -2.73 -0.45 -25.49
N ASP A 249 -4.06 -0.38 -25.51
CA ASP A 249 -4.83 0.29 -26.55
C ASP A 249 -5.50 1.54 -25.97
N ARG A 250 -5.16 2.73 -26.49
CA ARG A 250 -5.79 3.99 -26.08
C ARG A 250 -7.15 4.20 -26.72
N ASP A 251 -7.39 3.56 -27.86
CA ASP A 251 -8.65 3.67 -28.59
C ASP A 251 -9.73 2.77 -27.99
N LEU A 252 -9.34 1.73 -27.23
CA LEU A 252 -10.21 0.75 -26.56
C LEU A 252 -11.20 0.05 -27.51
N LYS A 253 -10.95 0.08 -28.83
CA LYS A 253 -11.90 -0.34 -29.86
C LYS A 253 -12.15 -1.84 -29.86
N ASP A 254 -11.12 -2.60 -29.51
CA ASP A 254 -11.15 -4.05 -29.50
C ASP A 254 -11.44 -4.62 -28.09
N GLY A 255 -11.76 -3.76 -27.13
CA GLY A 255 -12.04 -4.15 -25.74
C GLY A 255 -10.81 -4.54 -24.93
N ASP A 256 -9.60 -4.39 -25.47
CA ASP A 256 -8.36 -4.53 -24.72
C ASP A 256 -8.15 -3.29 -23.85
N VAL A 257 -8.38 -3.47 -22.55
CA VAL A 257 -8.27 -2.40 -21.54
C VAL A 257 -7.08 -2.66 -20.61
N SER A 258 -6.10 -3.41 -21.08
CA SER A 258 -4.92 -3.81 -20.33
C SER A 258 -4.07 -2.61 -19.91
N LEU A 259 -3.56 -2.67 -18.68
CA LEU A 259 -2.71 -1.63 -18.09
C LEU A 259 -1.24 -2.00 -18.29
N ILE A 260 -0.45 -1.11 -18.85
CA ILE A 260 1.01 -1.15 -18.75
C ILE A 260 1.40 -0.38 -17.49
N LEU A 261 2.14 -1.02 -16.59
CA LEU A 261 2.78 -0.40 -15.43
C LEU A 261 4.30 -0.46 -15.61
N LYS A 262 4.94 0.70 -15.61
CA LYS A 262 6.36 0.88 -15.91
C LYS A 262 7.24 0.88 -14.66
N ASN A 263 8.46 0.38 -14.84
CA ASN A 263 9.52 0.40 -13.83
C ASN A 263 9.01 -0.07 -12.47
N VAL A 264 8.48 -1.30 -12.41
CA VAL A 264 7.87 -1.86 -11.20
C VAL A 264 8.88 -1.95 -10.05
N SER A 265 8.37 -1.85 -8.83
CA SER A 265 9.11 -1.91 -7.57
C SER A 265 8.35 -2.80 -6.59
N ARG A 266 8.96 -3.14 -5.44
CA ARG A 266 8.29 -3.97 -4.43
C ARG A 266 6.96 -3.37 -3.94
N HIS A 267 6.85 -2.04 -3.90
CA HIS A 267 5.65 -1.31 -3.49
C HIS A 267 4.50 -1.42 -4.49
N ASP A 268 4.77 -1.92 -5.70
CA ASP A 268 3.74 -2.21 -6.70
C ASP A 268 3.11 -3.61 -6.49
N THR A 269 3.63 -4.43 -5.57
CA THR A 269 2.97 -5.69 -5.20
C THR A 269 1.59 -5.40 -4.61
N GLY A 270 0.57 -6.09 -5.09
CA GLY A 270 -0.79 -5.91 -4.60
C GLY A 270 -1.86 -6.51 -5.52
N THR A 271 -3.12 -6.27 -5.18
CA THR A 271 -4.27 -6.76 -5.94
C THR A 271 -4.90 -5.62 -6.72
N TYR A 272 -4.87 -5.74 -8.05
CA TYR A 272 -5.37 -4.76 -8.99
C TYR A 272 -6.71 -5.22 -9.55
N GLU A 273 -7.69 -4.33 -9.56
CA GLU A 273 -8.98 -4.59 -10.20
C GLU A 273 -9.14 -3.79 -11.47
N CYS A 274 -9.49 -4.48 -12.56
CA CYS A 274 -9.94 -3.88 -13.80
C CYS A 274 -11.47 -3.75 -13.75
N ARG A 275 -11.98 -2.52 -13.83
CA ARG A 275 -13.41 -2.22 -13.73
C ARG A 275 -13.86 -1.36 -14.90
N VAL A 276 -14.94 -1.77 -15.56
CA VAL A 276 -15.42 -1.15 -16.80
C VAL A 276 -16.89 -0.78 -16.69
N LYS A 277 -17.24 0.36 -17.28
CA LYS A 277 -18.61 0.79 -17.56
C LYS A 277 -18.76 0.94 -19.08
N THR A 278 -19.74 0.27 -19.66
CA THR A 278 -20.07 0.35 -21.10
C THR A 278 -21.29 1.23 -21.34
N ASP A 279 -21.55 1.61 -22.59
CA ASP A 279 -22.75 2.38 -22.94
C ASP A 279 -24.07 1.61 -22.68
N ASP A 280 -24.02 0.27 -22.78
CA ASP A 280 -25.19 -0.59 -22.58
C ASP A 280 -25.57 -0.79 -21.11
N SER A 281 -24.73 -0.38 -20.15
CA SER A 281 -24.97 -0.61 -18.73
C SER A 281 -24.43 0.51 -17.86
N ASP A 282 -25.30 1.06 -17.01
CA ASP A 282 -24.88 2.11 -16.09
C ASP A 282 -24.01 1.60 -14.92
N LEU A 283 -23.90 0.29 -14.75
CA LEU A 283 -23.15 -0.37 -13.68
C LEU A 283 -21.66 -0.51 -14.05
N ILE A 284 -20.79 -0.10 -13.13
CA ILE A 284 -19.36 -0.45 -13.19
C ILE A 284 -19.23 -1.93 -12.81
N ARG A 285 -18.67 -2.74 -13.70
CA ARG A 285 -18.41 -4.16 -13.47
C ARG A 285 -16.92 -4.40 -13.29
N THR A 286 -16.55 -5.19 -12.28
CA THR A 286 -15.19 -5.74 -12.19
C THR A 286 -15.06 -6.84 -13.24
N ILE A 287 -14.15 -6.65 -14.19
CA ILE A 287 -13.88 -7.56 -15.31
C ILE A 287 -12.81 -8.58 -14.91
N ARG A 288 -11.81 -8.14 -14.13
CA ARG A 288 -10.70 -9.00 -13.73
C ARG A 288 -10.04 -8.52 -12.45
N ILE A 289 -9.64 -9.46 -11.60
CA ILE A 289 -8.82 -9.22 -10.40
C ILE A 289 -7.46 -9.86 -10.60
N ILE A 290 -6.38 -9.08 -10.47
CA ILE A 290 -5.01 -9.50 -10.77
C ILE A 290 -4.12 -9.27 -9.55
N CYS A 291 -3.46 -10.33 -9.08
CA CYS A 291 -2.43 -10.22 -8.07
C CYS A 291 -1.07 -9.99 -8.75
N LEU A 292 -0.50 -8.79 -8.61
CA LEU A 292 0.87 -8.50 -9.04
C LEU A 292 1.83 -8.83 -7.90
N GLN A 293 2.81 -9.70 -8.17
CA GLN A 293 3.87 -10.06 -7.25
C GLN A 293 5.22 -9.59 -7.78
N VAL A 294 5.82 -8.60 -7.12
CA VAL A 294 7.15 -8.13 -7.47
C VAL A 294 8.17 -8.83 -6.57
N LYS A 295 8.91 -9.79 -7.14
CA LYS A 295 9.89 -10.59 -6.40
C LYS A 295 11.27 -9.96 -6.43
N ASP A 296 12.01 -10.18 -5.36
CA ASP A 296 13.37 -9.66 -5.23
C ASP A 296 14.33 -10.33 -6.19
N LEU A 297 15.25 -9.52 -6.73
CA LEU A 297 16.39 -10.02 -7.47
C LEU A 297 17.48 -10.41 -6.48
N THR A 298 18.03 -11.62 -6.66
CA THR A 298 19.31 -11.95 -6.01
C THR A 298 20.39 -11.09 -6.65
N VAL A 299 21.09 -10.29 -5.84
CA VAL A 299 22.18 -9.43 -6.29
C VAL A 299 23.50 -10.13 -6.03
N VAL A 300 24.33 -10.26 -7.07
CA VAL A 300 25.70 -10.76 -6.98
C VAL A 300 26.62 -9.61 -7.35
N THR A 301 27.57 -9.29 -6.48
CA THR A 301 28.55 -8.22 -6.70
C THR A 301 29.93 -8.84 -6.86
N VAL A 302 30.67 -8.40 -7.88
CA VAL A 302 32.03 -8.87 -8.18
C VAL A 302 32.89 -7.70 -8.65
N ASP A 303 34.16 -7.70 -8.26
CA ASP A 303 35.11 -6.69 -8.69
C ASP A 303 35.53 -6.92 -10.17
N PRO A 304 35.80 -5.86 -10.94
CA PRO A 304 36.28 -6.01 -12.30
C PRO A 304 37.59 -6.82 -12.37
N GLY A 305 37.63 -7.82 -13.24
CA GLY A 305 38.74 -8.73 -13.48
C GLY A 305 38.59 -10.10 -12.82
N ASP A 306 37.72 -10.20 -11.80
CA ASP A 306 37.51 -11.46 -11.07
C ASP A 306 36.52 -12.39 -11.79
N ASP A 307 36.55 -13.67 -11.41
CA ASP A 307 35.56 -14.65 -11.82
C ASP A 307 34.35 -14.62 -10.86
N VAL A 308 33.16 -14.89 -11.38
CA VAL A 308 31.92 -14.92 -10.57
C VAL A 308 31.09 -16.17 -10.88
N ILE A 309 30.41 -16.68 -9.85
CA ILE A 309 29.37 -17.70 -10.01
C ILE A 309 28.01 -17.04 -9.84
N LEU A 310 27.15 -17.17 -10.83
CA LEU A 310 25.74 -16.80 -10.77
C LEU A 310 24.93 -18.03 -10.34
N PRO A 311 24.44 -18.08 -9.08
CA PRO A 311 23.86 -19.29 -8.53
C PRO A 311 22.48 -19.59 -9.13
N CYS A 312 22.25 -20.83 -9.54
CA CYS A 312 20.94 -21.31 -9.99
C CYS A 312 20.74 -22.78 -9.65
N GLN A 313 19.84 -23.07 -8.70
CA GLN A 313 19.44 -24.43 -8.35
C GLN A 313 18.09 -24.76 -8.98
N ALA A 314 18.04 -25.83 -9.77
CA ALA A 314 16.83 -26.34 -10.39
C ALA A 314 16.38 -27.63 -9.70
N ALA A 315 15.14 -27.68 -9.23
CA ALA A 315 14.56 -28.92 -8.69
C ALA A 315 14.22 -29.90 -9.83
N GLY A 316 14.72 -31.14 -9.78
CA GLY A 316 14.35 -32.23 -10.71
C GLY A 316 15.55 -32.92 -11.34
N SER A 317 15.50 -34.25 -11.48
CA SER A 317 16.63 -35.12 -11.85
C SER A 317 16.68 -35.48 -13.35
N SER A 318 16.24 -34.59 -14.24
CA SER A 318 16.19 -34.86 -15.70
C SER A 318 16.37 -33.59 -16.51
N ILE A 319 17.38 -32.79 -16.18
CA ILE A 319 17.69 -31.58 -16.94
C ILE A 319 18.51 -32.00 -18.16
N ARG A 320 18.00 -31.74 -19.36
CA ARG A 320 18.67 -32.03 -20.64
C ARG A 320 19.35 -30.81 -21.25
N ALA A 321 18.90 -29.62 -20.87
CA ALA A 321 19.49 -28.36 -21.33
C ALA A 321 19.41 -27.26 -20.27
N VAL A 322 20.42 -26.40 -20.26
CA VAL A 322 20.51 -25.18 -19.46
C VAL A 322 20.73 -24.00 -20.40
N LYS A 323 19.95 -22.95 -20.22
CA LYS A 323 20.06 -21.71 -21.00
C LYS A 323 20.18 -20.53 -20.05
N TRP A 324 21.25 -19.77 -20.22
CA TRP A 324 21.47 -18.48 -19.59
C TRP A 324 21.35 -17.37 -20.62
N THR A 325 20.59 -16.33 -20.29
CA THR A 325 20.41 -15.14 -21.11
C THR A 325 20.61 -13.89 -20.27
N LYS A 326 21.01 -12.79 -20.91
CA LYS A 326 21.11 -11.46 -20.29
C LYS A 326 20.07 -10.55 -20.94
N ARG A 327 19.27 -9.84 -20.13
CA ARG A 327 18.06 -9.12 -20.62
C ARG A 327 18.33 -7.98 -21.60
N ASP A 328 19.51 -7.38 -21.57
CA ASP A 328 19.92 -6.31 -22.47
C ASP A 328 20.58 -6.83 -23.76
N LEU A 329 20.59 -8.16 -23.97
CA LEU A 329 20.98 -8.79 -25.23
C LEU A 329 19.75 -9.17 -26.06
N LYS A 330 19.95 -9.43 -27.35
CA LYS A 330 18.89 -9.96 -28.21
C LYS A 330 18.46 -11.35 -27.71
N PRO A 331 17.19 -11.75 -27.83
CA PRO A 331 16.72 -13.07 -27.36
C PRO A 331 17.44 -14.28 -27.99
N THR A 332 18.01 -14.09 -29.18
CA THR A 332 18.84 -15.07 -29.87
C THR A 332 20.23 -15.19 -29.26
N ASP A 333 20.76 -14.13 -28.65
CA ASP A 333 22.14 -14.04 -28.21
C ASP A 333 22.28 -14.62 -26.80
N ASN A 334 22.52 -15.93 -26.71
CA ASN A 334 22.65 -16.62 -25.44
C ASN A 334 23.95 -16.22 -24.74
N VAL A 335 23.91 -16.14 -23.40
CA VAL A 335 25.15 -16.09 -22.60
C VAL A 335 25.79 -17.47 -22.60
N LEU A 336 25.00 -18.50 -22.30
CA LEU A 336 25.38 -19.90 -22.35
C LEU A 336 24.17 -20.76 -22.75
N LEU A 337 24.37 -21.70 -23.66
CA LEU A 337 23.39 -22.76 -23.97
C LEU A 337 24.11 -24.10 -23.90
N TYR A 338 23.81 -24.90 -22.89
CA TYR A 338 24.35 -26.24 -22.71
C TYR A 338 23.23 -27.24 -22.93
N ARG A 339 23.42 -28.20 -23.83
CA ARG A 339 22.40 -29.19 -24.20
C ARG A 339 23.09 -30.51 -24.52
N ASP A 340 22.49 -31.61 -24.08
CA ASP A 340 22.92 -32.98 -24.44
C ASP A 340 24.45 -33.18 -24.27
N GLY A 341 24.99 -32.70 -23.14
CA GLY A 341 26.39 -32.88 -22.77
C GLY A 341 27.41 -31.89 -23.37
N HIS A 342 26.99 -30.92 -24.18
CA HIS A 342 27.91 -29.98 -24.82
C HIS A 342 27.40 -28.54 -24.82
N LEU A 343 28.33 -27.59 -24.96
CA LEU A 343 28.05 -26.16 -25.10
C LEU A 343 27.74 -25.85 -26.57
N GLU A 344 26.56 -25.29 -26.83
CA GLU A 344 26.17 -24.77 -28.14
C GLU A 344 26.63 -23.32 -28.29
N THR A 345 27.42 -23.04 -29.33
CA THR A 345 28.05 -21.72 -29.53
C THR A 345 27.50 -20.92 -30.70
N ASP A 346 26.66 -21.52 -31.56
CA ASP A 346 26.19 -20.90 -32.80
C ASP A 346 25.46 -19.58 -32.56
N ASP A 347 24.64 -19.56 -31.50
CA ASP A 347 23.84 -18.42 -31.07
C ASP A 347 24.43 -17.73 -29.81
N GLN A 348 25.71 -17.97 -29.50
CA GLN A 348 26.32 -17.38 -28.31
C GLN A 348 26.75 -15.93 -28.55
N ASN A 349 26.43 -15.05 -27.61
CA ASN A 349 26.88 -13.66 -27.68
C ASN A 349 28.42 -13.61 -27.63
N PRO A 350 29.09 -12.90 -28.57
CA PRO A 350 30.54 -12.85 -28.65
C PRO A 350 31.25 -12.40 -27.36
N SER A 351 30.62 -11.54 -26.55
CA SER A 351 31.21 -11.00 -25.31
C SER A 351 31.41 -12.05 -24.22
N PHE A 352 30.68 -13.17 -24.32
CA PHE A 352 30.68 -14.27 -23.37
C PHE A 352 31.43 -15.51 -23.88
N LYS A 353 31.84 -15.50 -25.14
CA LYS A 353 32.58 -16.61 -25.75
C LYS A 353 33.86 -16.88 -24.98
N ASP A 354 34.14 -18.15 -24.72
CA ASP A 354 35.32 -18.64 -23.97
C ASP A 354 35.44 -18.12 -22.53
N ARG A 355 34.40 -17.43 -22.03
CA ARG A 355 34.36 -16.83 -20.69
C ARG A 355 33.31 -17.46 -19.78
N VAL A 356 32.58 -18.47 -20.25
CA VAL A 356 31.47 -19.07 -19.51
C VAL A 356 31.56 -20.59 -19.46
N GLU A 357 31.17 -21.15 -18.33
CA GLU A 357 30.95 -22.59 -18.16
C GLU A 357 29.89 -22.85 -17.09
N LEU A 358 29.29 -24.03 -17.08
CA LEU A 358 28.49 -24.48 -15.95
C LEU A 358 29.41 -24.96 -14.82
N VAL A 359 28.98 -24.70 -13.58
CA VAL A 359 29.67 -25.19 -12.37
C VAL A 359 29.63 -26.72 -12.32
N ASP A 360 28.45 -27.30 -12.52
CA ASP A 360 28.28 -28.74 -12.73
C ASP A 360 27.80 -29.02 -14.16
N ARG A 361 28.52 -29.89 -14.87
CA ARG A 361 28.19 -30.33 -16.24
C ARG A 361 27.42 -31.64 -16.26
N ASP A 362 27.42 -32.37 -15.16
CA ASP A 362 26.70 -33.64 -15.03
C ASP A 362 25.20 -33.39 -14.79
N LEU A 363 24.84 -32.23 -14.23
CA LEU A 363 23.46 -31.75 -14.02
C LEU A 363 22.64 -32.69 -13.11
N GLU A 364 23.28 -33.57 -12.36
CA GLU A 364 22.63 -34.62 -11.57
C GLU A 364 22.05 -34.07 -10.26
N ASP A 365 22.74 -33.11 -9.63
CA ASP A 365 22.32 -32.49 -8.37
C ASP A 365 21.39 -31.27 -8.56
N GLY A 366 21.23 -30.83 -9.81
CA GLY A 366 20.42 -29.69 -10.20
C GLY A 366 21.11 -28.34 -10.01
N ASP A 367 22.41 -28.30 -9.73
CA ASP A 367 23.22 -27.08 -9.78
C ASP A 367 23.51 -26.72 -11.24
N VAL A 368 22.81 -25.71 -11.73
CA VAL A 368 22.93 -25.19 -13.10
C VAL A 368 23.56 -23.80 -13.09
N SER A 369 24.35 -23.51 -12.05
CA SER A 369 25.01 -22.23 -11.86
C SER A 369 25.99 -21.93 -12.99
N LEU A 370 26.00 -20.66 -13.42
CA LEU A 370 26.90 -20.17 -14.46
C LEU A 370 28.15 -19.60 -13.81
N LYS A 371 29.32 -20.09 -14.19
CA LYS A 371 30.59 -19.47 -13.90
C LYS A 371 30.97 -18.55 -15.07
N LEU A 372 31.17 -17.26 -14.77
CA LEU A 372 31.60 -16.23 -15.72
C LEU A 372 33.00 -15.76 -15.33
N MET A 373 33.93 -15.83 -16.28
CA MET A 373 35.35 -15.55 -16.06
C MET A 373 35.73 -14.14 -16.50
N ASN A 374 36.72 -13.54 -15.81
CA ASN A 374 37.30 -12.24 -16.12
C ASN A 374 36.24 -11.14 -16.30
N VAL A 375 35.41 -10.92 -15.27
CA VAL A 375 34.23 -10.04 -15.33
C VAL A 375 34.64 -8.60 -15.61
N ASN A 376 33.91 -7.91 -16.48
CA ASN A 376 34.08 -6.49 -16.74
C ASN A 376 32.76 -5.73 -16.56
N ARG A 377 32.82 -4.39 -16.57
CA ARG A 377 31.65 -3.54 -16.28
C ARG A 377 30.48 -3.74 -17.25
N HIS A 378 30.73 -4.14 -18.51
CA HIS A 378 29.66 -4.40 -19.49
C HIS A 378 28.92 -5.71 -19.23
N ASP A 379 29.49 -6.59 -18.41
CA ASP A 379 28.82 -7.80 -17.97
C ASP A 379 27.75 -7.50 -16.91
N ALA A 380 27.78 -6.33 -16.27
CA ALA A 380 26.73 -5.92 -15.33
C ALA A 380 25.35 -5.94 -16.02
N GLY A 381 24.34 -6.41 -15.30
CA GLY A 381 22.98 -6.53 -15.84
C GLY A 381 22.16 -7.61 -15.18
N ILE A 382 21.05 -7.96 -15.83
CA ILE A 382 20.09 -8.94 -15.32
C ILE A 382 20.19 -10.22 -16.13
N TYR A 383 20.48 -11.32 -15.43
CA TYR A 383 20.69 -12.65 -15.99
C TYR A 383 19.54 -13.56 -15.63
N GLU A 384 19.11 -14.35 -16.60
CA GLU A 384 18.01 -15.28 -16.47
C GLU A 384 18.49 -16.71 -16.73
N CYS A 385 18.16 -17.59 -15.78
CA CYS A 385 18.46 -19.01 -15.80
C CYS A 385 17.20 -19.79 -16.15
N ARG A 386 17.28 -20.59 -17.21
CA ARG A 386 16.24 -21.52 -17.65
C ARG A 386 16.81 -22.91 -17.83
N VAL A 387 15.98 -23.91 -17.59
CA VAL A 387 16.33 -25.32 -17.83
C VAL A 387 15.26 -26.00 -18.65
N ALA A 388 15.60 -27.05 -19.37
CA ALA A 388 14.64 -27.88 -20.08
C ALA A 388 14.84 -29.34 -19.69
N SER A 389 13.73 -30.05 -19.47
CA SER A 389 13.69 -31.52 -19.37
C SER A 389 13.09 -32.17 -20.64
N GLY A 390 12.40 -31.35 -21.44
CA GLY A 390 11.78 -31.70 -22.71
C GLY A 390 11.90 -30.51 -23.67
N ASP A 391 10.97 -30.35 -24.61
CA ASP A 391 11.11 -29.34 -25.68
C ASP A 391 10.93 -27.88 -25.22
N SER A 392 10.42 -27.68 -24.00
CA SER A 392 10.23 -26.35 -23.43
C SER A 392 11.25 -26.03 -22.34
N PHE A 393 11.75 -24.80 -22.40
CA PHE A 393 12.52 -24.20 -21.31
C PHE A 393 11.59 -23.66 -20.23
N ARG A 394 11.79 -24.09 -18.99
CA ARG A 394 11.15 -23.49 -17.81
C ARG A 394 12.08 -22.46 -17.18
N PHE A 395 11.49 -21.36 -16.72
CA PHE A 395 12.18 -20.37 -15.89
C PHE A 395 12.53 -20.96 -14.53
N ILE A 396 13.76 -20.71 -14.05
CA ILE A 396 14.21 -21.13 -12.71
C ILE A 396 14.51 -19.92 -11.85
N ARG A 397 15.33 -19.01 -12.34
CA ARG A 397 15.85 -17.91 -11.53
C ARG A 397 16.26 -16.73 -12.39
N ILE A 398 16.26 -15.58 -11.74
CA ILE A 398 16.82 -14.34 -12.28
C ILE A 398 17.72 -13.69 -11.23
N LEU A 399 18.81 -13.08 -11.68
CA LEU A 399 19.80 -12.44 -10.82
C LEU A 399 20.26 -11.12 -11.42
N ARG A 400 20.75 -10.22 -10.57
CA ARG A 400 21.42 -8.98 -10.98
C ARG A 400 22.90 -9.09 -10.68
N LEU A 401 23.74 -9.03 -11.71
CA LEU A 401 25.18 -8.88 -11.57
C LEU A 401 25.52 -7.39 -11.47
N GLN A 402 26.20 -7.01 -10.40
CA GLN A 402 26.73 -5.66 -10.18
C GLN A 402 28.25 -5.71 -10.22
N VAL A 403 28.84 -4.77 -10.96
CA VAL A 403 30.30 -4.61 -11.09
C VAL A 403 30.65 -3.18 -10.67
N PRO A 404 31.07 -2.96 -9.40
CA PRO A 404 31.33 -1.62 -8.88
C PRO A 404 32.45 -0.89 -9.62
N GLU A 405 32.45 0.44 -9.56
CA GLU A 405 33.63 1.19 -9.97
C GLU A 405 34.74 1.04 -8.92
N PRO A 406 36.01 0.79 -9.30
CA PRO A 406 37.14 0.94 -8.39
C PRO A 406 37.09 2.30 -7.70
N ALA A 407 37.10 2.28 -6.37
CA ALA A 407 37.15 3.48 -5.57
C ALA A 407 38.40 4.29 -5.95
N VAL A 408 38.21 5.52 -6.44
CA VAL A 408 39.34 6.43 -6.70
C VAL A 408 39.90 6.87 -5.33
N PRO A 409 41.16 6.59 -5.00
CA PRO A 409 41.72 7.06 -3.74
C PRO A 409 41.77 8.59 -3.74
N VAL A 410 41.09 9.20 -2.77
CA VAL A 410 41.14 10.65 -2.53
C VAL A 410 42.54 11.00 -2.06
N MET A 411 43.37 11.54 -2.96
CA MET A 411 44.68 12.08 -2.62
C MET A 411 44.46 13.39 -1.86
N ILE A 412 44.55 13.34 -0.52
CA ILE A 412 44.61 14.54 0.31
C ILE A 412 45.97 15.19 0.02
N THR A 413 45.98 16.26 -0.77
CA THR A 413 47.15 17.13 -0.94
C THR A 413 47.41 17.87 0.37
N PRO A 414 48.61 17.76 0.98
CA PRO A 414 48.93 18.56 2.16
C PRO A 414 49.03 20.03 1.75
N LEU A 415 48.30 20.91 2.44
CA LEU A 415 48.51 22.35 2.35
C LEU A 415 49.95 22.66 2.78
N LEU A 416 50.74 23.22 1.87
CA LEU A 416 52.00 23.87 2.22
C LEU A 416 51.68 25.08 3.11
N GLU A 417 52.01 24.99 4.40
CA GLU A 417 52.12 26.15 5.27
C GLU A 417 53.23 27.06 4.71
N VAL A 418 52.82 28.21 4.18
CA VAL A 418 53.73 29.30 3.87
C VAL A 418 54.15 29.93 5.21
N SER A 419 55.29 29.49 5.73
CA SER A 419 55.97 30.19 6.82
C SER A 419 56.49 31.52 6.29
N SER A 420 55.85 32.62 6.70
CA SER A 420 56.41 33.97 6.58
C SER A 420 57.66 34.06 7.47
N MET A 421 58.82 34.32 6.87
CA MET A 421 60.01 34.78 7.58
C MET A 421 60.15 36.29 7.38
N ASP A 422 60.49 36.94 8.49
CA ASP A 422 60.58 38.38 8.78
C ASP A 422 61.36 39.24 7.78
#